data_AF-K8WTI9-F1
#
_entry.id   AF-K8WTI9-F1
#
_cell.length_a   1.000
_cell.length_b   1.000
_cell.length_c   1.000
_cell.angle_alpha   90.00
_cell.angle_beta   90.00
_cell.angle_gamma   90.00
#
_symmetry.space_group_name_H-M   'P 1'
#
loop_
_entity.id
_entity.type
_entity.pdbx_description
1 polymer ?
#
loop_
_entity_poly.entity_id
_entity_poly.type
_entity_poly.pdbx_seq_one_letter_code
_entity_poly.pdbx_strand_id
1 'polypeptide(L)'
;MNSPKEKKELLTKIKELQVESQLLDCIILGLCFITGARPVQLSKIAVQDICIDAQSNLTTRFSVMIPYAKKTKVNIERIAVALPDELGKLICLYISLTQLTSSDPLLPQKVSSITMVNDAINRQLIRFSSLDFQDAVKNNATIVPRYTSSLFRHNVGHSMALNGSSAEEIAYILGHSSTVAAGYYISSTRSLAEIRENALGSNPVFQNMIALMMTGSLVQRNDWIGRKVAGNINNQFHFNIGGCTYDNALCPFSQVRACYGCLYFKPFIDGEHQKVFDSINEELIQLIKQADSSHIESHPLIAEITRRKQYVMMVMTRIQLYSSRNDF
;
A
#
# COMPACT_ATOMS: atom_id res chain seq x y z
N MET A 1 6.98 24.71 11.54
CA MET A 1 6.77 25.20 10.16
C MET A 1 8.07 25.87 9.73
N ASN A 2 8.79 25.31 8.76
CA ASN A 2 10.04 25.89 8.27
C ASN A 2 9.75 27.19 7.51
N SER A 3 10.60 28.21 7.67
CA SER A 3 10.43 29.48 6.98
C SER A 3 10.53 29.29 5.45
N PRO A 4 9.91 30.17 4.63
CA PRO A 4 10.02 30.09 3.17
C PRO A 4 11.47 30.07 2.66
N LYS A 5 12.40 30.68 3.41
CA LYS A 5 13.84 30.72 3.13
C LYS A 5 14.49 29.34 3.38
N GLU A 6 14.17 28.69 4.49
CA GLU A 6 14.67 27.34 4.82
C GLU A 6 14.15 26.29 3.84
N LYS A 7 12.88 26.38 3.43
CA LYS A 7 12.31 25.49 2.41
C LYS A 7 13.04 25.63 1.07
N LYS A 8 13.38 26.86 0.68
CA LYS A 8 14.13 27.13 -0.56
C LYS A 8 15.55 26.56 -0.49
N GLU A 9 16.24 26.73 0.63
CA GLU A 9 17.58 26.18 0.84
C GLU A 9 17.60 24.64 0.83
N LEU A 10 16.62 24.00 1.48
CA LEU A 10 16.46 22.54 1.44
C LEU A 10 16.21 22.02 0.02
N LEU A 11 15.36 22.68 -0.75
CA LEU A 11 15.11 22.32 -2.15
C LEU A 11 16.37 22.43 -3.00
N THR A 12 17.21 23.45 -2.76
CA THR A 12 18.51 23.58 -3.45
C THR A 12 19.43 22.41 -3.13
N LYS A 13 19.57 22.06 -1.84
CA LYS A 13 20.39 20.90 -1.41
C LYS A 13 19.90 19.58 -2.00
N ILE A 14 18.57 19.37 -2.04
CA ILE A 14 18.00 18.15 -2.64
C ILE A 14 18.24 18.11 -4.15
N LYS A 15 18.15 19.26 -4.83
CA LYS A 15 18.40 19.35 -6.27
C LYS A 15 19.83 18.98 -6.64
N GLU A 16 20.80 19.29 -5.78
CA GLU A 16 22.20 18.86 -5.97
C GLU A 16 22.38 17.33 -5.96
N LEU A 17 21.46 16.59 -5.33
CA LEU A 17 21.49 15.12 -5.29
C LEU A 17 21.00 14.47 -6.60
N GLN A 18 20.43 15.24 -7.53
CA GLN A 18 19.95 14.76 -8.84
C GLN A 18 18.99 13.56 -8.78
N VAL A 19 18.10 13.58 -7.77
CA VAL A 19 17.18 12.47 -7.45
C VAL A 19 15.88 12.49 -8.27
N GLU A 20 15.69 13.45 -9.18
CA GLU A 20 14.42 13.66 -9.88
C GLU A 20 13.95 12.43 -10.67
N SER A 21 14.89 11.72 -11.30
CA SER A 21 14.59 10.49 -12.06
C SER A 21 14.12 9.35 -11.16
N GLN A 22 14.75 9.19 -10.00
CA GLN A 22 14.41 8.17 -9.01
C GLN A 22 13.07 8.48 -8.35
N LEU A 23 12.85 9.75 -8.05
CA LEU A 23 11.59 10.25 -7.51
C LEU A 23 10.43 10.04 -8.50
N LEU A 24 10.65 10.33 -9.78
CA LEU A 24 9.68 10.08 -10.84
C LEU A 24 9.33 8.59 -10.95
N ASP A 25 10.33 7.70 -10.94
CA ASP A 25 10.11 6.25 -10.98
C ASP A 25 9.26 5.79 -9.76
N CYS A 26 9.53 6.34 -8.57
CA CYS A 26 8.75 6.08 -7.36
C CYS A 26 7.30 6.56 -7.46
N ILE A 27 7.09 7.78 -7.99
CA ILE A 27 5.76 8.35 -8.23
C ILE A 27 4.98 7.50 -9.23
N ILE A 28 5.60 7.08 -10.34
CA ILE A 28 4.95 6.23 -11.35
C ILE A 28 4.53 4.89 -10.73
N LEU A 29 5.43 4.24 -9.98
CA LEU A 29 5.12 2.98 -9.29
C LEU A 29 3.96 3.17 -8.30
N GLY A 30 4.00 4.22 -7.48
CA GLY A 30 2.96 4.53 -6.50
C GLY A 30 1.60 4.81 -7.16
N LEU A 31 1.57 5.62 -8.22
CA LEU A 31 0.35 5.91 -8.97
C LEU A 31 -0.22 4.63 -9.62
N CYS A 32 0.64 3.78 -10.22
CA CYS A 32 0.19 2.50 -10.76
C CYS A 32 -0.40 1.58 -9.68
N PHE A 33 0.25 1.51 -8.52
CA PHE A 33 -0.15 0.65 -7.41
C PHE A 33 -1.48 1.07 -6.79
N ILE A 34 -1.70 2.38 -6.62
CA ILE A 34 -2.92 2.91 -6.00
C ILE A 34 -4.08 2.96 -7.00
N THR A 35 -3.85 3.45 -8.22
CA THR A 35 -4.95 3.77 -9.15
C THR A 35 -5.28 2.65 -10.12
N GLY A 36 -4.32 1.77 -10.43
CA GLY A 36 -4.48 0.79 -11.51
C GLY A 36 -4.67 1.44 -12.90
N ALA A 37 -4.29 2.72 -13.04
CA ALA A 37 -4.45 3.47 -14.28
C ALA A 37 -3.58 2.88 -15.40
N ARG A 38 -4.11 2.91 -16.64
CA ARG A 38 -3.34 2.52 -17.82
C ARG A 38 -2.22 3.54 -18.07
N PRO A 39 -1.10 3.14 -18.70
CA PRO A 39 -0.03 4.09 -19.03
C PRO A 39 -0.49 5.31 -19.81
N VAL A 40 -1.43 5.15 -20.75
CA VAL A 40 -2.03 6.26 -21.52
C VAL A 40 -2.91 7.19 -20.69
N GLN A 41 -3.45 6.73 -19.57
CA GLN A 41 -4.19 7.58 -18.63
C GLN A 41 -3.21 8.39 -17.80
N LEU A 42 -2.15 7.73 -17.30
CA LEU A 42 -1.08 8.39 -16.55
C LEU A 42 -0.38 9.48 -17.36
N SER A 43 -0.11 9.25 -18.65
CA SER A 43 0.54 10.25 -19.53
C SER A 43 -0.31 11.49 -19.80
N LYS A 44 -1.61 11.44 -19.49
CA LYS A 44 -2.56 12.55 -19.67
C LYS A 44 -2.79 13.36 -18.39
N ILE A 45 -2.21 12.94 -17.27
CA ILE A 45 -2.30 13.66 -15.99
C ILE A 45 -1.42 14.91 -16.09
N ALA A 46 -2.02 16.06 -15.80
CA ALA A 46 -1.32 17.33 -15.61
C ALA A 46 -1.14 17.63 -14.12
N VAL A 47 -0.28 18.60 -13.78
CA VAL A 47 -0.07 19.00 -12.37
C VAL A 47 -1.36 19.44 -11.69
N GLN A 48 -2.23 20.16 -12.39
CA GLN A 48 -3.54 20.60 -11.88
C GLN A 48 -4.48 19.44 -11.49
N ASP A 49 -4.20 18.22 -11.93
CA ASP A 49 -5.01 17.04 -11.65
C ASP A 49 -4.67 16.41 -10.30
N ILE A 50 -3.62 16.92 -9.62
CA ILE A 50 -3.25 16.56 -8.26
C ILE A 50 -3.91 17.55 -7.31
N CYS A 51 -4.87 17.07 -6.53
CA CYS A 51 -5.67 17.89 -5.64
C CYS A 51 -5.23 17.73 -4.18
N ILE A 52 -5.22 18.84 -3.45
CA ILE A 52 -5.09 18.85 -1.99
C ILE A 52 -6.50 19.03 -1.44
N ASP A 53 -7.10 17.93 -0.97
CA ASP A 53 -8.51 17.92 -0.56
C ASP A 53 -8.70 18.53 0.84
N ALA A 54 -7.73 18.29 1.74
CA ALA A 54 -7.72 18.85 3.08
C ALA A 54 -6.29 18.89 3.62
N GLN A 55 -5.98 19.92 4.41
CA GLN A 55 -4.68 20.07 5.05
C GLN A 55 -4.84 20.33 6.55
N SER A 56 -4.13 19.56 7.36
CA SER A 56 -4.00 19.76 8.81
C SER A 56 -2.54 19.90 9.21
N ASN A 57 -2.26 20.19 10.48
CA ASN A 57 -0.89 20.27 11.00
C ASN A 57 -0.13 18.92 10.95
N LEU A 58 -0.85 17.80 10.89
CA LEU A 58 -0.28 16.44 10.98
C LEU A 58 -0.34 15.67 9.67
N THR A 59 -1.43 15.83 8.90
CA THR A 59 -1.67 15.06 7.66
C THR A 59 -2.30 15.94 6.59
N THR A 60 -1.96 15.61 5.33
CA THR A 60 -2.57 16.21 4.14
C THR A 60 -3.29 15.11 3.36
N ARG A 61 -4.53 15.38 2.95
CA ARG A 61 -5.30 14.49 2.08
C ARG A 61 -5.10 14.92 0.64
N PHE A 62 -4.71 13.96 -0.19
CA PHE A 62 -4.49 14.17 -1.61
C PHE A 62 -5.44 13.29 -2.42
N SER A 63 -5.80 13.76 -3.61
CA SER A 63 -6.44 12.97 -4.64
C SER A 63 -5.84 13.26 -6.01
N VAL A 64 -6.06 12.34 -6.95
CA VAL A 64 -5.67 12.52 -8.35
C VAL A 64 -6.86 12.30 -9.26
N MET A 65 -7.02 13.19 -10.24
CA MET A 65 -8.06 13.11 -11.27
C MET A 65 -7.55 12.29 -12.47
N ILE A 66 -7.98 11.03 -12.55
CA ILE A 66 -7.58 10.10 -13.62
C ILE A 66 -8.53 10.23 -14.82
N PRO A 67 -8.03 10.55 -16.03
CA PRO A 67 -8.87 10.63 -17.22
C PRO A 67 -9.30 9.24 -17.71
N TYR A 68 -10.52 9.11 -18.22
CA TYR A 68 -10.95 7.86 -18.89
C TYR A 68 -10.22 7.65 -20.22
N ALA A 69 -9.78 6.42 -20.47
CA ALA A 69 -9.15 6.06 -21.75
C ALA A 69 -10.15 5.69 -22.86
N LYS A 70 -11.36 5.25 -22.51
CA LYS A 70 -12.41 4.82 -23.44
C LYS A 70 -13.71 5.59 -23.13
N LYS A 71 -14.41 6.07 -24.17
CA LYS A 71 -15.73 6.70 -24.02
C LYS A 71 -16.73 5.68 -23.46
N THR A 72 -17.32 5.95 -22.30
CA THR A 72 -18.47 5.22 -21.74
C THR A 72 -19.78 5.90 -22.16
N LYS A 73 -20.91 5.19 -22.04
CA LYS A 73 -22.25 5.78 -22.28
C LYS A 73 -22.58 6.96 -21.36
N VAL A 74 -21.92 7.04 -20.19
CA VAL A 74 -22.00 8.15 -19.24
C VAL A 74 -20.78 9.04 -19.45
N ASN A 75 -21.03 10.35 -19.56
CA ASN A 75 -20.07 11.39 -19.93
C ASN A 75 -19.18 11.80 -18.73
N ILE A 76 -18.53 10.84 -18.10
CA ILE A 76 -17.61 11.09 -16.99
C ILE A 76 -16.22 11.23 -17.59
N GLU A 77 -15.66 12.44 -17.52
CA GLU A 77 -14.37 12.72 -18.12
C GLU A 77 -13.21 12.17 -17.26
N ARG A 78 -13.38 12.15 -15.94
CA ARG A 78 -12.33 11.86 -14.96
C ARG A 78 -12.85 11.21 -13.67
N ILE A 79 -12.00 10.43 -13.01
CA ILE A 79 -12.27 9.78 -11.72
C ILE A 79 -11.31 10.35 -10.67
N ALA A 80 -11.84 10.76 -9.52
CA ALA A 80 -11.01 11.12 -8.37
C ALA A 80 -10.58 9.84 -7.63
N VAL A 81 -9.28 9.65 -7.44
CA VAL A 81 -8.72 8.56 -6.63
C VAL A 81 -7.90 9.15 -5.49
N ALA A 82 -8.21 8.76 -4.24
CA ALA A 82 -7.47 9.20 -3.08
C ALA A 82 -6.03 8.67 -3.10
N LEU A 83 -5.07 9.51 -2.71
CA LEU A 83 -3.65 9.17 -2.62
C LEU A 83 -3.20 9.12 -1.15
N PRO A 84 -2.27 8.21 -0.80
CA PRO A 84 -1.55 8.28 0.46
C PRO A 84 -0.83 9.62 0.62
N ASP A 85 -0.75 10.11 1.86
CA ASP A 85 -0.12 11.39 2.21
C ASP A 85 1.35 11.42 1.75
N GLU A 86 2.08 10.33 1.95
CA GLU A 86 3.46 10.17 1.53
C GLU A 86 3.62 10.31 0.01
N LEU A 87 2.74 9.67 -0.76
CA LEU A 87 2.78 9.73 -2.22
C LEU A 87 2.45 11.15 -2.72
N GLY A 88 1.44 11.80 -2.14
CA GLY A 88 1.12 13.19 -2.45
C GLY A 88 2.28 14.15 -2.15
N LYS A 89 2.94 13.97 -1.00
CA LYS A 89 4.14 14.73 -0.62
C LYS A 89 5.30 14.52 -1.61
N LEU A 90 5.54 13.29 -2.05
CA LEU A 90 6.56 12.98 -3.07
C LEU A 90 6.24 13.66 -4.41
N ILE A 91 4.97 13.66 -4.82
CA ILE A 91 4.50 14.37 -6.03
C ILE A 91 4.75 15.87 -5.90
N CYS A 92 4.39 16.49 -4.78
CA CYS A 92 4.64 17.91 -4.54
C CYS A 92 6.15 18.25 -4.53
N LEU A 93 6.97 17.37 -3.97
CA LEU A 93 8.43 17.52 -4.01
C LEU A 93 8.95 17.48 -5.45
N TYR A 94 8.51 16.51 -6.25
CA TYR A 94 8.89 16.38 -7.65
C TYR A 94 8.51 17.63 -8.47
N ILE A 95 7.27 18.11 -8.33
CA ILE A 95 6.80 19.35 -8.97
C ILE A 95 7.70 20.53 -8.58
N SER A 96 8.06 20.63 -7.30
CA SER A 96 8.92 21.72 -6.81
C SER A 96 10.35 21.65 -7.36
N LEU A 97 10.94 20.45 -7.49
CA LEU A 97 12.29 20.26 -8.00
C LEU A 97 12.39 20.52 -9.51
N THR A 98 11.38 20.05 -10.25
CA THR A 98 11.28 20.16 -11.71
C THR A 98 10.67 21.47 -12.20
N GLN A 99 10.11 22.27 -11.28
CA GLN A 99 9.48 23.56 -11.56
C GLN A 99 8.30 23.46 -12.54
N LEU A 100 7.56 22.36 -12.50
CA LEU A 100 6.36 22.18 -13.32
C LEU A 100 5.26 23.17 -12.90
N THR A 101 4.56 23.71 -13.89
CA THR A 101 3.40 24.58 -13.73
C THR A 101 2.11 23.77 -13.81
N SER A 102 0.97 24.38 -13.47
CA SER A 102 -0.33 23.68 -13.36
C SER A 102 -0.76 22.96 -14.65
N SER A 103 -0.48 23.55 -15.81
CA SER A 103 -0.83 22.99 -17.13
C SER A 103 0.15 21.95 -17.63
N ASP A 104 1.33 21.83 -17.00
CA ASP A 104 2.36 20.92 -17.49
C ASP A 104 1.96 19.46 -17.23
N PRO A 105 2.32 18.53 -18.15
CA PRO A 105 2.20 17.11 -17.90
C PRO A 105 2.98 16.72 -16.65
N LEU A 106 2.37 15.93 -15.76
CA LEU A 106 3.05 15.42 -14.57
C LEU A 106 4.18 14.46 -14.97
N LEU A 107 3.97 13.67 -16.02
CA LEU A 107 4.92 12.70 -16.54
C LEU A 107 5.52 13.16 -17.87
N PRO A 108 6.81 12.85 -18.15
CA PRO A 108 7.43 13.16 -19.43
C PRO A 108 6.71 12.48 -20.61
N GLN A 109 6.56 13.19 -21.73
CA GLN A 109 5.89 12.68 -22.95
C GLN A 109 6.87 12.30 -24.09
N LYS A 110 8.16 12.10 -23.78
CA LYS A 110 9.23 11.91 -24.78
C LYS A 110 9.25 10.52 -25.43
N VAL A 111 8.64 9.52 -24.81
CA VAL A 111 8.67 8.11 -25.22
C VAL A 111 7.28 7.50 -25.08
N SER A 112 7.08 6.31 -25.66
CA SER A 112 5.84 5.53 -25.46
C SER A 112 5.49 5.45 -23.98
N SER A 113 4.26 5.82 -23.62
CA SER A 113 3.78 5.79 -22.23
C SER A 113 3.91 4.40 -21.62
N ILE A 114 3.71 3.34 -22.41
CA ILE A 114 3.81 1.96 -21.95
C ILE A 114 5.26 1.63 -21.57
N THR A 115 6.21 1.94 -22.45
CA THR A 115 7.64 1.70 -22.21
C THR A 115 8.11 2.49 -21.00
N MET A 116 7.81 3.78 -20.94
CA MET A 116 8.18 4.65 -19.82
C MET A 116 7.68 4.11 -18.48
N VAL A 117 6.39 3.78 -18.40
CA VAL A 117 5.77 3.32 -17.15
C VAL A 117 6.32 1.96 -16.74
N ASN A 118 6.44 1.01 -17.67
CA ASN A 118 6.95 -0.31 -17.34
C ASN A 118 8.44 -0.25 -16.94
N ASP A 119 9.27 0.55 -17.62
CA ASP A 119 10.68 0.68 -17.27
C ASP A 119 10.86 1.35 -15.89
N ALA A 120 10.05 2.38 -15.60
CA ALA A 120 10.03 3.04 -14.29
C ALA A 120 9.66 2.07 -13.16
N ILE A 121 8.61 1.27 -13.36
CA ILE A 121 8.21 0.21 -12.43
C ILE A 121 9.38 -0.74 -12.15
N ASN A 122 10.01 -1.27 -13.19
CA ASN A 122 11.06 -2.27 -13.01
C ASN A 122 12.33 -1.68 -12.36
N ARG A 123 12.74 -0.46 -12.75
CA ARG A 123 13.85 0.24 -12.08
C ARG A 123 13.54 0.46 -10.60
N GLN A 124 12.33 0.92 -10.27
CA GLN A 124 11.99 1.21 -8.90
C GLN A 124 11.88 -0.05 -8.02
N LEU A 125 11.33 -1.13 -8.55
CA LEU A 125 11.26 -2.40 -7.83
C LEU A 125 12.66 -2.93 -7.50
N ILE A 126 13.63 -2.82 -8.42
CA ILE A 126 15.02 -3.20 -8.15
C ILE A 126 15.60 -2.34 -7.01
N ARG A 127 15.33 -1.03 -6.99
CA ARG A 127 15.79 -0.14 -5.90
C ARG A 127 15.19 -0.48 -4.53
N PHE A 128 14.02 -1.10 -4.50
CA PHE A 128 13.39 -1.58 -3.26
C PHE A 128 13.83 -2.98 -2.85
N SER A 129 14.52 -3.72 -3.72
CA SER A 129 15.09 -5.03 -3.39
C SER A 129 16.28 -4.92 -2.45
N SER A 130 16.69 -6.04 -1.84
CA SER A 130 17.89 -6.11 -1.00
C SER A 130 19.15 -5.72 -1.77
N LEU A 131 20.18 -5.25 -1.06
CA LEU A 131 21.47 -4.90 -1.65
C LEU A 131 22.07 -6.10 -2.41
N ASP A 132 22.02 -7.29 -1.82
CA ASP A 132 22.48 -8.53 -2.47
C ASP A 132 21.77 -8.79 -3.81
N PHE A 133 20.46 -8.55 -3.87
CA PHE A 133 19.71 -8.71 -5.11
C PHE A 133 20.10 -7.63 -6.12
N GLN A 134 20.24 -6.38 -5.69
CA GLN A 134 20.69 -5.29 -6.56
C GLN A 134 22.08 -5.58 -7.15
N ASP A 135 23.00 -6.09 -6.35
CA ASP A 135 24.35 -6.49 -6.78
C ASP A 135 24.30 -7.69 -7.73
N ALA A 136 23.48 -8.70 -7.44
CA ALA A 136 23.27 -9.83 -8.34
C ALA A 136 22.72 -9.39 -9.70
N VAL A 137 21.79 -8.42 -9.73
CA VAL A 137 21.26 -7.85 -10.97
C VAL A 137 22.35 -7.08 -11.72
N LYS A 138 23.12 -6.25 -11.01
CA LYS A 138 24.23 -5.47 -11.60
C LYS A 138 25.30 -6.36 -12.22
N ASN A 139 25.56 -7.51 -11.62
CA ASN A 139 26.53 -8.50 -12.08
C ASN A 139 25.94 -9.53 -13.07
N ASN A 140 24.68 -9.38 -13.49
CA ASN A 140 23.96 -10.34 -14.34
C ASN A 140 23.95 -11.78 -13.78
N ALA A 141 24.03 -11.93 -12.46
CA ALA A 141 24.10 -13.20 -11.75
C ALA A 141 22.71 -13.78 -11.40
N THR A 142 21.63 -13.06 -11.74
CA THR A 142 20.25 -13.49 -11.47
C THR A 142 19.29 -13.06 -12.58
N ILE A 143 18.14 -13.73 -12.66
CA ILE A 143 17.06 -13.39 -13.59
C ILE A 143 16.13 -12.37 -12.92
N VAL A 144 15.98 -11.21 -13.54
CA VAL A 144 15.09 -10.15 -13.04
C VAL A 144 13.65 -10.42 -13.49
N PRO A 145 12.69 -10.55 -12.56
CA PRO A 145 11.28 -10.64 -12.93
C PRO A 145 10.83 -9.32 -13.57
N ARG A 146 10.14 -9.41 -14.72
CA ARG A 146 9.57 -8.23 -15.39
C ARG A 146 8.14 -8.00 -14.96
N TYR A 147 7.88 -6.83 -14.40
CA TYR A 147 6.55 -6.39 -14.03
C TYR A 147 6.01 -5.38 -15.04
N THR A 148 4.71 -5.44 -15.30
CA THR A 148 4.02 -4.51 -16.20
C THR A 148 2.92 -3.79 -15.44
N SER A 149 2.57 -2.58 -15.90
CA SER A 149 1.43 -1.81 -15.40
C SER A 149 0.11 -2.58 -15.39
N SER A 150 -0.06 -3.57 -16.29
CA SER A 150 -1.24 -4.44 -16.31
C SER A 150 -1.37 -5.25 -15.01
N LEU A 151 -0.26 -5.78 -14.47
CA LEU A 151 -0.29 -6.56 -13.22
C LEU A 151 -0.77 -5.71 -12.04
N PHE A 152 -0.32 -4.46 -11.93
CA PHE A 152 -0.78 -3.54 -10.90
C PHE A 152 -2.27 -3.23 -11.04
N ARG A 153 -2.74 -3.02 -12.28
CA ARG A 153 -4.16 -2.85 -12.56
C ARG A 153 -5.00 -4.07 -12.18
N HIS A 154 -4.53 -5.28 -12.49
CA HIS A 154 -5.20 -6.50 -12.04
C HIS A 154 -5.22 -6.59 -10.50
N ASN A 155 -4.11 -6.23 -9.83
CA ASN A 155 -4.06 -6.19 -8.37
C ASN A 155 -5.10 -5.23 -7.77
N VAL A 156 -5.28 -4.03 -8.35
CA VAL A 156 -6.33 -3.09 -7.92
C VAL A 156 -7.72 -3.70 -8.11
N GLY A 157 -7.99 -4.25 -9.30
CA GLY A 157 -9.28 -4.92 -9.57
C GLY A 157 -9.59 -6.07 -8.62
N HIS A 158 -8.63 -6.96 -8.36
CA HIS A 158 -8.78 -8.04 -7.39
C HIS A 158 -8.91 -7.53 -5.96
N SER A 159 -8.18 -6.48 -5.58
CA SER A 159 -8.27 -5.91 -4.24
C SER A 159 -9.65 -5.29 -3.99
N MET A 160 -10.22 -4.59 -4.97
CA MET A 160 -11.60 -4.11 -4.90
C MET A 160 -12.60 -5.28 -4.78
N ALA A 161 -12.44 -6.33 -5.59
CA ALA A 161 -13.29 -7.52 -5.50
C ALA A 161 -13.19 -8.22 -4.13
N LEU A 162 -11.98 -8.37 -3.58
CA LEU A 162 -11.74 -8.90 -2.23
C LEU A 162 -12.39 -8.05 -1.14
N ASN A 163 -12.51 -6.74 -1.38
CA ASN A 163 -13.18 -5.81 -0.47
C ASN A 163 -14.70 -5.78 -0.67
N GLY A 164 -15.25 -6.64 -1.54
CA GLY A 164 -16.69 -6.78 -1.77
C GLY A 164 -17.27 -5.77 -2.76
N SER A 165 -16.43 -5.03 -3.51
CA SER A 165 -16.95 -4.11 -4.53
C SER A 165 -17.69 -4.86 -5.65
N SER A 166 -18.75 -4.25 -6.16
CA SER A 166 -19.54 -4.81 -7.26
C SER A 166 -18.78 -4.74 -8.59
N ALA A 167 -19.23 -5.52 -9.58
CA ALA A 167 -18.62 -5.46 -10.91
C ALA A 167 -18.77 -4.08 -11.56
N GLU A 168 -19.85 -3.36 -11.26
CA GLU A 168 -20.11 -1.98 -11.68
C GLU A 168 -19.13 -1.00 -11.04
N GLU A 169 -18.90 -1.09 -9.73
CA GLU A 169 -17.94 -0.22 -9.02
C GLU A 169 -16.51 -0.44 -9.51
N ILE A 170 -16.11 -1.70 -9.69
CA ILE A 170 -14.78 -2.05 -10.21
C ILE A 170 -14.62 -1.55 -11.65
N ALA A 171 -15.64 -1.78 -12.49
CA ALA A 171 -15.65 -1.27 -13.86
C ALA A 171 -15.58 0.26 -13.91
N TYR A 172 -16.30 0.93 -13.00
CA TYR A 172 -16.30 2.38 -12.86
C TYR A 172 -14.90 2.91 -12.53
N ILE A 173 -14.29 2.45 -11.43
CA ILE A 173 -12.98 2.91 -10.95
C ILE A 173 -11.87 2.61 -11.95
N LEU A 174 -11.88 1.41 -12.55
CA LEU A 174 -10.85 1.05 -13.53
C LEU A 174 -11.10 1.69 -14.90
N GLY A 175 -12.26 2.28 -15.15
CA GLY A 175 -12.62 2.81 -16.46
C GLY A 175 -12.75 1.72 -17.52
N HIS A 176 -13.59 0.72 -17.23
CA HIS A 176 -14.06 -0.29 -18.16
C HIS A 176 -15.36 0.17 -18.82
N SER A 177 -15.54 -0.20 -20.09
CA SER A 177 -16.77 0.06 -20.84
C SER A 177 -17.87 -0.99 -20.58
N SER A 178 -17.52 -2.10 -19.93
CA SER A 178 -18.42 -3.17 -19.54
C SER A 178 -17.97 -3.80 -18.21
N THR A 179 -18.89 -4.50 -17.55
CA THR A 179 -18.63 -5.23 -16.30
C THR A 179 -17.94 -6.57 -16.53
N VAL A 180 -17.82 -7.05 -17.78
CA VAL A 180 -17.23 -8.36 -18.11
C VAL A 180 -15.82 -8.53 -17.54
N ALA A 181 -14.94 -7.56 -17.80
CA ALA A 181 -13.58 -7.57 -17.27
C ALA A 181 -13.55 -7.51 -15.73
N ALA A 182 -14.52 -6.81 -15.12
CA ALA A 182 -14.65 -6.75 -13.67
C ALA A 182 -15.14 -8.07 -13.06
N GLY A 183 -16.04 -8.78 -13.75
CA GLY A 183 -16.51 -10.11 -13.36
C GLY A 183 -15.39 -11.13 -13.22
N TYR A 184 -14.37 -11.08 -14.09
CA TYR A 184 -13.19 -11.93 -13.96
C TYR A 184 -12.37 -11.64 -12.69
N TYR A 185 -12.33 -10.41 -12.20
CA TYR A 185 -11.68 -10.12 -10.92
C TYR A 185 -12.40 -10.81 -9.78
N ILE A 186 -13.73 -10.72 -9.76
CA ILE A 186 -14.58 -11.29 -8.71
C ILE A 186 -14.51 -12.82 -8.72
N SER A 187 -14.64 -13.45 -9.89
CA SER A 187 -14.57 -14.91 -9.99
C SER A 187 -13.20 -15.47 -9.61
N SER A 188 -12.13 -14.79 -10.02
CA SER A 188 -10.75 -15.20 -9.72
C SER A 188 -10.35 -14.91 -8.27
N THR A 189 -11.01 -13.97 -7.59
CA THR A 189 -10.72 -13.64 -6.20
C THR A 189 -10.93 -14.84 -5.27
N ARG A 190 -11.91 -15.71 -5.55
CA ARG A 190 -12.17 -16.90 -4.73
C ARG A 190 -10.98 -17.87 -4.75
N SER A 191 -10.42 -18.14 -5.93
CA SER A 191 -9.22 -18.98 -6.08
C SER A 191 -7.92 -18.25 -5.69
N LEU A 192 -7.82 -16.94 -5.92
CA LEU A 192 -6.68 -16.13 -5.50
C LEU A 192 -6.61 -15.93 -3.98
N ALA A 193 -7.73 -15.94 -3.26
CA ALA A 193 -7.74 -15.88 -1.80
C ALA A 193 -7.09 -17.13 -1.20
N GLU A 194 -7.43 -18.31 -1.73
CA GLU A 194 -6.82 -19.60 -1.36
C GLU A 194 -5.32 -19.63 -1.71
N ILE A 195 -4.94 -19.15 -2.91
CA ILE A 195 -3.53 -19.08 -3.32
C ILE A 195 -2.76 -18.02 -2.52
N ARG A 196 -3.35 -16.85 -2.21
CA ARG A 196 -2.72 -15.82 -1.38
C ARG A 196 -2.52 -16.30 0.04
N GLU A 197 -3.48 -17.02 0.63
CA GLU A 197 -3.30 -17.62 1.95
C GLU A 197 -2.08 -18.55 1.98
N ASN A 198 -1.88 -19.35 0.93
CA ASN A 198 -0.73 -20.26 0.81
C ASN A 198 0.60 -19.55 0.44
N ALA A 199 0.55 -18.50 -0.38
CA ALA A 199 1.74 -17.81 -0.90
C ALA A 199 2.27 -16.71 0.04
N LEU A 200 1.41 -16.02 0.79
CA LEU A 200 1.78 -14.93 1.70
C LEU A 200 2.53 -15.42 2.94
N GLY A 201 2.26 -16.67 3.35
CA GLY A 201 3.07 -17.34 4.39
C GLY A 201 4.50 -17.64 3.95
N SER A 202 4.80 -17.59 2.64
CA SER A 202 5.95 -18.30 2.08
C SER A 202 6.90 -17.46 1.20
N ASN A 203 6.50 -16.26 0.72
CA ASN A 203 7.30 -15.46 -0.22
C ASN A 203 8.11 -14.32 0.47
N PRO A 204 9.45 -14.41 0.54
CA PRO A 204 10.29 -13.43 1.23
C PRO A 204 10.31 -12.04 0.59
N VAL A 205 10.16 -11.94 -0.74
CA VAL A 205 10.16 -10.65 -1.47
C VAL A 205 8.90 -9.86 -1.16
N PHE A 206 7.75 -10.55 -1.12
CA PHE A 206 6.48 -9.93 -0.76
C PHE A 206 6.46 -9.50 0.72
N GLN A 207 7.00 -10.35 1.61
CA GLN A 207 7.20 -10.04 3.03
C GLN A 207 8.05 -8.78 3.24
N ASN A 208 9.15 -8.62 2.51
CA ASN A 208 10.03 -7.45 2.57
C ASN A 208 9.37 -6.16 2.03
N MET A 209 8.68 -6.23 0.89
CA MET A 209 8.00 -5.08 0.29
C MET A 209 6.89 -4.54 1.21
N ILE A 210 6.16 -5.44 1.85
CA ILE A 210 5.06 -5.11 2.74
C ILE A 210 5.55 -4.62 4.11
N ALA A 211 6.67 -5.16 4.62
CA ALA A 211 7.36 -4.68 5.81
C ALA A 211 7.78 -3.20 5.71
N LEU A 212 8.09 -2.72 4.51
CA LEU A 212 8.45 -1.32 4.22
C LEU A 212 7.23 -0.37 4.12
N MET A 213 6.04 -0.90 3.79
CA MET A 213 4.82 -0.08 3.57
C MET A 213 3.99 0.18 4.84
N MET A 214 4.39 -0.34 5.99
CA MET A 214 3.70 -0.12 7.27
C MET A 214 4.20 1.11 8.00
N THR A 215 3.28 2.01 8.34
CA THR A 215 3.54 3.20 9.16
C THR A 215 3.64 2.83 10.64
N GLY A 216 4.84 2.94 11.22
CA GLY A 216 5.06 2.85 12.67
C GLY A 216 6.36 2.15 13.06
N SER A 217 7.14 2.75 13.96
CA SER A 217 8.40 2.21 14.47
C SER A 217 8.19 1.03 15.42
N LEU A 218 9.08 0.04 15.35
CA LEU A 218 9.24 -0.97 16.40
C LEU A 218 9.83 -0.31 17.65
N VAL A 219 9.39 -0.70 18.83
CA VAL A 219 9.83 -0.10 20.10
C VAL A 219 10.15 -1.21 21.10
N GLN A 220 11.15 -1.02 21.96
CA GLN A 220 11.34 -1.90 23.11
C GLN A 220 10.27 -1.62 24.17
N ARG A 221 9.66 -2.65 24.75
CA ARG A 221 8.61 -2.48 25.77
C ARG A 221 9.02 -1.58 26.94
N ASN A 222 10.30 -1.64 27.33
CA ASN A 222 10.84 -0.88 28.47
C ASN A 222 10.99 0.61 28.16
N ASP A 223 11.15 0.97 26.88
CA ASP A 223 11.30 2.36 26.45
C ASP A 223 9.94 3.05 26.25
N TRP A 224 8.85 2.28 26.33
CA TRP A 224 7.51 2.80 26.11
C TRP A 224 6.91 3.43 27.35
N ILE A 225 6.69 4.74 27.29
CA ILE A 225 5.97 5.51 28.29
C ILE A 225 4.58 5.85 27.74
N GLY A 226 3.53 5.29 28.35
CA GLY A 226 2.14 5.56 27.99
C GLY A 226 1.25 4.31 27.98
N ARG A 227 0.10 4.41 27.32
CA ARG A 227 -0.88 3.31 27.25
C ARG A 227 -0.31 2.12 26.48
N LYS A 228 -0.37 0.94 27.11
CA LYS A 228 -0.07 -0.35 26.49
C LYS A 228 -1.37 -0.99 25.97
N VAL A 229 -1.30 -1.63 24.82
CA VAL A 229 -2.45 -2.28 24.19
C VAL A 229 -2.76 -3.58 24.92
N ALA A 230 -4.05 -3.79 25.20
CA ALA A 230 -4.60 -5.04 25.72
C ALA A 230 -6.01 -5.30 25.17
N GLY A 231 -6.40 -6.57 25.04
CA GLY A 231 -7.69 -6.96 24.47
C GLY A 231 -7.83 -8.46 24.27
N ASN A 232 -9.01 -8.90 23.86
CA ASN A 232 -9.34 -10.32 23.70
C ASN A 232 -9.53 -10.71 22.24
N ILE A 233 -9.02 -11.89 21.86
CA ILE A 233 -9.28 -12.56 20.58
C ILE A 233 -9.52 -14.04 20.88
N ASN A 234 -10.63 -14.60 20.39
CA ASN A 234 -11.01 -16.01 20.57
C ASN A 234 -10.88 -16.51 22.03
N ASN A 235 -11.43 -15.77 23.00
CA ASN A 235 -11.32 -16.04 24.44
C ASN A 235 -9.89 -16.04 25.02
N GLN A 236 -8.89 -15.60 24.27
CA GLN A 236 -7.54 -15.38 24.78
C GLN A 236 -7.28 -13.89 24.99
N PHE A 237 -6.74 -13.56 26.18
CA PHE A 237 -6.36 -12.20 26.53
C PHE A 237 -4.93 -11.91 26.12
N HIS A 238 -4.78 -10.92 25.25
CA HIS A 238 -3.49 -10.45 24.73
C HIS A 238 -3.18 -9.08 25.34
N PHE A 239 -1.98 -8.92 25.88
CA PHE A 239 -1.56 -7.69 26.54
C PHE A 239 -0.08 -7.42 26.31
N ASN A 240 0.32 -6.15 26.44
CA ASN A 240 1.69 -5.70 26.21
C ASN A 240 2.27 -6.11 24.85
N ILE A 241 1.44 -6.17 23.81
CA ILE A 241 1.88 -6.42 22.44
C ILE A 241 2.40 -5.15 21.74
N GLY A 242 2.17 -3.98 22.34
CA GLY A 242 2.61 -2.71 21.79
C GLY A 242 2.05 -1.51 22.55
N GLY A 243 2.55 -0.35 22.17
CA GLY A 243 2.13 0.96 22.66
C GLY A 243 1.08 1.61 21.77
N CYS A 244 0.28 2.52 22.33
CA CYS A 244 -0.67 3.32 21.58
C CYS A 244 -0.44 4.82 21.80
N THR A 245 -0.14 5.55 20.73
CA THR A 245 0.04 7.02 20.70
C THR A 245 -1.27 7.81 20.59
N TYR A 246 -2.43 7.15 20.59
CA TYR A 246 -3.70 7.86 20.45
C TYR A 246 -4.04 8.62 21.74
N ASP A 247 -4.23 9.94 21.63
CA ASP A 247 -4.29 10.85 22.78
C ASP A 247 -5.54 10.67 23.66
N ASN A 248 -6.63 10.14 23.11
CA ASN A 248 -7.85 9.91 23.89
C ASN A 248 -7.76 8.62 24.71
N ALA A 249 -8.24 8.72 25.96
CA ALA A 249 -8.30 7.60 26.91
C ALA A 249 -9.12 6.42 26.38
N LEU A 250 -10.25 6.68 25.72
CA LEU A 250 -11.09 5.67 25.09
C LEU A 250 -10.66 5.44 23.64
N CYS A 251 -10.22 4.22 23.31
CA CYS A 251 -9.99 3.82 21.92
C CYS A 251 -11.34 3.54 21.25
N PRO A 252 -11.66 4.14 20.09
CA PRO A 252 -12.90 3.85 19.38
C PRO A 252 -12.85 2.51 18.62
N PHE A 253 -11.69 1.86 18.57
CA PHE A 253 -11.48 0.62 17.82
C PHE A 253 -11.35 -0.59 18.73
N SER A 254 -11.62 -1.77 18.15
CA SER A 254 -11.40 -3.05 18.83
C SER A 254 -9.89 -3.25 19.07
N GLN A 255 -9.45 -3.06 20.32
CA GLN A 255 -8.04 -3.19 20.70
C GLN A 255 -7.52 -4.60 20.42
N VAL A 256 -6.20 -4.73 20.20
CA VAL A 256 -5.51 -5.93 19.68
C VAL A 256 -5.87 -6.25 18.24
N ARG A 257 -7.16 -6.40 17.90
CA ARG A 257 -7.61 -6.68 16.54
C ARG A 257 -7.25 -5.56 15.57
N ALA A 258 -7.64 -4.34 15.91
CA ALA A 258 -7.49 -3.20 15.03
C ALA A 258 -6.05 -2.66 15.00
N CYS A 259 -5.27 -2.94 16.05
CA CYS A 259 -4.00 -2.28 16.35
C CYS A 259 -2.95 -2.48 15.26
N TYR A 260 -2.81 -3.68 14.70
CA TYR A 260 -1.75 -3.98 13.72
C TYR A 260 -1.87 -3.22 12.40
N GLY A 261 -3.06 -2.70 12.07
CA GLY A 261 -3.29 -1.80 10.93
C GLY A 261 -3.55 -0.35 11.34
N CYS A 262 -3.37 0.00 12.63
CA CYS A 262 -3.66 1.33 13.17
C CYS A 262 -2.39 2.18 13.19
N LEU A 263 -2.46 3.40 12.64
CA LEU A 263 -1.33 4.33 12.57
C LEU A 263 -0.73 4.72 13.94
N TYR A 264 -1.55 4.64 15.00
CA TYR A 264 -1.16 4.98 16.37
C TYR A 264 -0.44 3.85 17.11
N PHE A 265 -0.48 2.64 16.56
CA PHE A 265 0.11 1.46 17.20
C PHE A 265 1.62 1.42 16.99
N LYS A 266 2.35 1.12 18.05
CA LYS A 266 3.80 0.91 18.05
C LYS A 266 4.08 -0.49 18.58
N PRO A 267 4.31 -1.48 17.70
CA PRO A 267 4.51 -2.86 18.14
C PRO A 267 5.78 -3.01 18.98
N PHE A 268 5.70 -3.81 20.04
CA PHE A 268 6.86 -4.10 20.89
C PHE A 268 7.69 -5.24 20.31
N ILE A 269 9.01 -5.09 20.26
CA ILE A 269 9.91 -6.11 19.69
C ILE A 269 9.78 -7.45 20.43
N ASP A 270 9.58 -7.39 21.74
CA ASP A 270 9.36 -8.50 22.66
C ASP A 270 7.87 -8.79 22.92
N GLY A 271 6.96 -8.32 22.05
CA GLY A 271 5.54 -8.61 22.13
C GLY A 271 5.21 -10.06 21.73
N GLU A 272 4.20 -10.67 22.37
CA GLU A 272 3.74 -12.02 22.03
C GLU A 272 2.87 -12.05 20.76
N HIS A 273 3.42 -11.53 19.65
CA HIS A 273 2.73 -11.39 18.37
C HIS A 273 2.31 -12.72 17.75
N GLN A 274 3.10 -13.78 17.97
CA GLN A 274 2.76 -15.13 17.53
C GLN A 274 1.45 -15.61 18.15
N LYS A 275 1.24 -15.40 19.46
CA LYS A 275 -0.01 -15.80 20.12
C LYS A 275 -1.23 -15.07 19.56
N VAL A 276 -1.06 -13.79 19.20
CA VAL A 276 -2.12 -13.02 18.53
C VAL A 276 -2.43 -13.63 17.15
N PHE A 277 -1.39 -13.97 16.38
CA PHE A 277 -1.55 -14.62 15.08
C PHE A 277 -2.31 -15.95 15.21
N ASP A 278 -1.91 -16.78 16.18
CA ASP A 278 -2.53 -18.09 16.43
C ASP A 278 -4.00 -17.94 16.83
N SER A 279 -4.32 -17.00 17.72
CA SER A 279 -5.71 -16.71 18.12
C SER A 279 -6.60 -16.25 16.96
N ILE A 280 -6.06 -15.40 16.07
CA ILE A 280 -6.77 -14.95 14.86
C ILE A 280 -6.97 -16.12 13.89
N ASN A 281 -5.97 -16.99 13.76
CA ASN A 281 -6.02 -18.14 12.88
C ASN A 281 -7.06 -19.17 13.33
N GLU A 282 -7.13 -19.45 14.64
CA GLU A 282 -8.16 -20.31 15.23
C GLU A 282 -9.57 -19.77 14.96
N GLU A 283 -9.79 -18.46 15.18
CA GLU A 283 -11.07 -17.81 14.90
C GLU A 283 -11.45 -17.89 13.42
N LEU A 284 -10.47 -17.68 12.52
CA LEU A 284 -10.69 -17.81 11.07
C LEU A 284 -11.13 -19.22 10.70
N ILE A 285 -10.46 -20.25 11.23
CA ILE A 285 -10.81 -21.66 10.99
C ILE A 285 -12.23 -21.95 11.50
N GLN A 286 -12.60 -21.46 12.69
CA GLN A 286 -13.94 -21.64 13.23
C GLN A 286 -15.00 -20.97 12.34
N LEU A 287 -14.72 -19.77 11.86
CA LEU A 287 -15.63 -19.01 11.01
C LEU A 287 -15.81 -19.67 9.63
N ILE A 288 -14.74 -20.19 9.02
CA ILE A 288 -14.81 -20.95 7.77
C ILE A 288 -15.70 -22.18 7.95
N LYS A 289 -15.49 -22.97 9.01
CA LYS A 289 -16.32 -24.15 9.32
C LYS A 289 -17.80 -23.80 9.46
N GLN A 290 -18.12 -22.66 10.08
CA GLN A 290 -19.49 -22.17 10.22
C GLN A 290 -20.10 -21.74 8.88
N ALA A 291 -19.33 -21.03 8.06
CA ALA A 291 -19.76 -20.60 6.73
C ALA A 291 -20.04 -21.79 5.81
N ASP A 292 -19.15 -22.79 5.81
CA ASP A 292 -19.30 -24.03 5.05
C ASP A 292 -20.56 -24.79 5.48
N SER A 293 -20.79 -24.91 6.79
CA SER A 293 -21.97 -25.58 7.35
C SER A 293 -23.28 -24.86 7.02
N SER A 294 -23.22 -23.57 6.73
CA SER A 294 -24.38 -22.72 6.41
C SER A 294 -24.54 -22.47 4.90
N HIS A 295 -23.70 -23.09 4.06
CA HIS A 295 -23.63 -22.85 2.61
C HIS A 295 -23.49 -21.37 2.22
N ILE A 296 -22.84 -20.56 3.07
CA ILE A 296 -22.58 -19.15 2.80
C ILE A 296 -21.32 -19.07 1.95
N GLU A 297 -21.48 -18.75 0.66
CA GLU A 297 -20.37 -18.66 -0.27
C GLU A 297 -19.38 -17.52 0.02
N SER A 298 -19.81 -16.47 0.72
CA SER A 298 -18.97 -15.32 1.06
C SER A 298 -19.38 -14.74 2.41
N HIS A 299 -18.56 -15.00 3.43
CA HIS A 299 -18.77 -14.45 4.77
C HIS A 299 -17.88 -13.20 4.96
N PRO A 300 -18.45 -11.99 5.13
CA PRO A 300 -17.67 -10.74 5.15
C PRO A 300 -16.61 -10.69 6.26
N LEU A 301 -16.86 -11.34 7.40
CA LEU A 301 -15.85 -11.45 8.47
C LEU A 301 -14.63 -12.30 8.08
N ILE A 302 -14.74 -13.26 7.16
CA ILE A 302 -13.58 -14.06 6.70
C ILE A 302 -12.57 -13.12 6.03
N ALA A 303 -13.04 -12.25 5.12
CA ALA A 303 -12.17 -11.29 4.44
C ALA A 303 -11.47 -10.33 5.42
N GLU A 304 -12.22 -9.79 6.40
CA GLU A 304 -11.65 -8.87 7.38
C GLU A 304 -10.67 -9.56 8.34
N ILE A 305 -11.00 -10.75 8.87
CA ILE A 305 -10.12 -11.51 9.76
C ILE A 305 -8.83 -11.93 9.02
N THR A 306 -8.95 -12.37 7.76
CA THR A 306 -7.79 -12.69 6.91
C THR A 306 -6.90 -11.46 6.70
N ARG A 307 -7.47 -10.27 6.49
CA ARG A 307 -6.70 -9.02 6.41
C ARG A 307 -5.98 -8.71 7.72
N ARG A 308 -6.63 -8.92 8.87
CA ARG A 308 -6.00 -8.71 10.19
C ARG A 308 -4.86 -9.69 10.45
N LYS A 309 -5.03 -10.97 10.10
CA LYS A 309 -3.98 -12.00 10.14
C LYS A 309 -2.75 -11.55 9.35
N GLN A 310 -2.95 -10.97 8.17
CA GLN A 310 -1.85 -10.43 7.36
C GLN A 310 -1.10 -9.30 8.09
N TYR A 311 -1.79 -8.33 8.68
CA TYR A 311 -1.11 -7.24 9.42
C TYR A 311 -0.26 -7.75 10.61
N VAL A 312 -0.72 -8.79 11.30
CA VAL A 312 0.08 -9.41 12.38
C VAL A 312 1.33 -10.07 11.82
N MET A 313 1.18 -10.87 10.76
CA MET A 313 2.29 -11.53 10.07
C MET A 313 3.35 -10.51 9.60
N MET A 314 2.91 -9.35 9.11
CA MET A 314 3.80 -8.27 8.67
C MET A 314 4.63 -7.68 9.82
N VAL A 315 4.04 -7.50 11.01
CA VAL A 315 4.80 -7.06 12.19
C VAL A 315 5.81 -8.12 12.60
N MET A 316 5.44 -9.39 12.60
CA MET A 316 6.34 -10.49 12.93
C MET A 316 7.54 -10.55 11.97
N THR A 317 7.30 -10.44 10.65
CA THR A 317 8.38 -10.35 9.65
C THR A 317 9.29 -9.16 9.92
N ARG A 318 8.73 -7.97 10.25
CA ARG A 318 9.54 -6.78 10.57
C ARG A 318 10.45 -7.00 11.78
N ILE A 319 9.95 -7.67 12.82
CA ILE A 319 10.74 -8.00 14.02
C ILE A 319 11.87 -8.95 13.65
N GLN A 320 11.58 -10.00 12.86
CA GLN A 320 12.62 -10.93 12.39
C GLN A 320 13.72 -10.19 11.62
N LEU A 321 13.36 -9.35 10.64
CA LEU A 321 14.32 -8.55 9.87
C LEU A 321 15.11 -7.56 10.73
N TYR A 322 14.49 -7.00 11.77
CA TYR A 322 15.15 -6.10 12.71
C TYR A 322 16.22 -6.85 13.52
N SER A 323 15.89 -8.03 14.05
CA SER A 323 16.86 -8.87 14.77
C SER A 323 18.03 -9.27 13.87
N SER A 324 17.76 -9.71 12.63
CA SER A 324 18.81 -10.11 11.68
C SER A 324 19.78 -8.98 11.30
N ARG A 325 19.39 -7.71 11.45
CA ARG A 325 20.24 -6.55 11.15
C ARG A 325 21.10 -6.10 12.34
N ASN A 326 20.73 -6.47 13.57
CA ASN A 326 21.45 -6.11 14.79
C ASN A 326 22.44 -7.21 15.23
N ASP A 327 22.43 -8.37 14.57
CA ASP A 327 23.39 -9.46 14.78
C ASP A 327 24.68 -9.32 13.93
N PHE A 328 24.82 -8.22 13.18
CA PHE A 328 26.01 -7.79 12.43
C PHE A 328 26.51 -6.43 12.93
#